data_AF-A0A1S2K3I7-F1
#
_entry.id   AF-A0A1S2K3I7-F1
#
_cell.length_a   1.000
_cell.length_b   1.000
_cell.length_c   1.000
_cell.angle_alpha   90.00
_cell.angle_beta   90.00
_cell.angle_gamma   90.00
#
_symmetry.space_group_name_H-M   'P 1'
#
loop_
_entity.id
_entity.type
_entity.pdbx_description
1 polymer ?
#
loop_
_entity_poly.entity_id
_entity_poly.type
_entity_poly.pdbx_seq_one_letter_code
_entity_poly.pdbx_strand_id
1 'polypeptide(L)'
;MPDRHPPSVTLDPCTHSLLNLLAKAWNSTPNDAVRQLLVLFAEAMPAAAQTDADGRVPVYAIYAATRIDALYDTTTQSVTIPEGNPGSGTYKSPSGASRAVIEALRPDVLPIRTGWAFWRITSSGQILRTIRPPSATALAARAVPPPTPQATSSARSR
;
A
#
# COMPACT_ATOMS: atom_id res chain seq x y z
N MET A 1 4.17 44.60 2.42
CA MET A 1 4.47 43.21 2.86
C MET A 1 3.22 42.38 2.61
N PRO A 2 3.28 41.24 1.90
CA PRO A 2 2.09 40.40 1.72
C PRO A 2 1.80 39.62 3.02
N ASP A 3 0.62 39.84 3.59
CA ASP A 3 0.06 39.05 4.69
C ASP A 3 -0.17 37.60 4.25
N ARG A 4 0.79 36.70 4.53
CA ARG A 4 0.55 35.26 4.40
C ARG A 4 -0.40 34.83 5.50
N HIS A 5 -1.69 34.80 5.18
CA HIS A 5 -2.67 34.11 6.02
C HIS A 5 -2.30 32.61 6.06
N PRO A 6 -2.35 31.97 7.23
CA PRO A 6 -2.13 30.53 7.30
C PRO A 6 -3.20 29.81 6.47
N PRO A 7 -2.87 28.69 5.82
CA PRO A 7 -3.85 27.92 5.04
C PRO A 7 -4.99 27.47 5.96
N SER A 8 -6.22 27.88 5.61
CA SER A 8 -7.44 27.50 6.34
C SER A 8 -8.05 26.25 5.70
N VAL A 9 -8.42 25.28 6.53
CA VAL A 9 -9.14 24.07 6.11
C VAL A 9 -10.54 24.12 6.69
N THR A 10 -11.55 23.98 5.83
CA THR A 10 -12.95 23.90 6.26
C THR A 10 -13.25 22.48 6.72
N LEU A 11 -13.72 22.35 7.95
CA LEU A 11 -14.16 21.08 8.53
C LEU A 11 -15.67 21.06 8.67
N ASP A 12 -16.27 19.88 8.54
CA ASP A 12 -17.68 19.73 8.87
C ASP A 12 -17.90 19.93 10.38
N PRO A 13 -19.11 20.36 10.80
CA PRO A 13 -19.39 20.68 12.20
C PRO A 13 -19.22 19.50 13.17
N CYS A 14 -19.47 18.28 12.70
CA CYS A 14 -19.33 17.07 13.51
C CYS A 14 -17.86 16.74 13.76
N THR A 15 -17.03 16.77 12.73
CA THR A 15 -15.57 16.59 12.83
C THR A 15 -14.93 17.67 13.68
N HIS A 16 -15.35 18.93 13.52
CA HIS A 16 -14.88 20.03 14.36
C HIS A 16 -15.21 19.82 15.84
N SER A 17 -16.40 19.30 16.15
CA SER A 17 -16.81 18.99 17.52
C SER A 17 -16.01 17.82 18.12
N LEU A 18 -15.75 16.77 17.32
CA LEU A 18 -14.91 15.64 17.71
C LEU A 18 -13.45 16.06 17.98
N LEU A 19 -12.87 16.90 17.12
CA LEU A 19 -11.53 17.43 17.32
C LEU A 19 -11.41 18.26 18.59
N ASN A 20 -12.41 19.11 18.88
CA ASN A 20 -12.44 19.88 20.13
C ASN A 20 -12.57 18.98 21.37
N LEU A 21 -13.35 17.88 21.27
CA LEU A 21 -13.46 16.90 22.35
C LEU A 21 -12.13 16.18 22.58
N LEU A 22 -11.46 15.77 21.51
CA LEU A 22 -10.14 15.12 21.56
C LEU A 22 -9.07 16.05 22.14
N ALA A 23 -9.03 17.31 21.70
CA ALA A 23 -8.12 18.31 22.24
C ALA A 23 -8.33 18.53 23.75
N LYS A 24 -9.59 18.60 24.21
CA LYS A 24 -9.90 18.69 25.63
C LYS A 24 -9.43 17.45 26.40
N ALA A 25 -9.65 16.25 25.84
CA ALA A 25 -9.23 15.00 26.48
C ALA A 25 -7.70 14.92 26.62
N TRP A 26 -6.94 15.50 25.68
CA TRP A 26 -5.48 15.56 25.71
C TRP A 26 -4.92 16.87 26.30
N ASN A 27 -5.77 17.71 26.90
CA ASN A 27 -5.40 19.04 27.42
C ASN A 27 -4.51 19.84 26.45
N SER A 28 -4.86 19.81 25.16
CA SER A 28 -4.07 20.33 24.05
C SER A 28 -4.93 21.20 23.13
N THR A 29 -4.30 21.97 22.23
CA THR A 29 -5.05 22.73 21.22
C THR A 29 -5.56 21.79 20.10
N PRO A 30 -6.63 22.15 19.36
CA PRO A 30 -7.09 21.33 18.22
C PRO A 30 -5.99 21.08 17.18
N ASN A 31 -5.13 22.07 16.92
CA ASN A 31 -4.00 21.92 16.01
C ASN A 31 -2.96 20.93 16.54
N ASP A 32 -2.65 20.96 17.85
CA ASP A 32 -1.73 20.01 18.46
C ASP A 32 -2.33 18.60 18.52
N ALA A 33 -3.63 18.47 18.76
CA ALA A 33 -4.32 17.20 18.71
C ALA A 33 -4.25 16.58 17.30
N VAL A 34 -4.45 17.38 16.24
CA VAL A 34 -4.26 16.91 14.86
C VAL A 34 -2.81 16.51 14.61
N ARG A 35 -1.83 17.31 15.05
CA ARG A 35 -0.40 16.98 14.91
C ARG A 35 -0.05 15.67 15.63
N GLN A 36 -0.52 15.48 16.86
CA GLN A 36 -0.32 14.25 17.61
C GLN A 36 -1.03 13.08 16.95
N LEU A 37 -2.26 13.25 16.46
CA LEU A 37 -2.97 12.21 15.73
C LEU A 37 -2.17 11.80 14.48
N LEU A 38 -1.62 12.75 13.73
CA LEU A 38 -0.78 12.48 12.57
C LEU A 38 0.54 11.78 12.93
N VAL A 39 1.18 12.15 14.03
CA VAL A 39 2.39 11.46 14.53
C VAL A 39 2.04 10.04 14.96
N LEU A 40 1.02 9.87 15.78
CA LEU A 40 0.54 8.55 16.23
C LEU A 40 0.13 7.68 15.04
N PHE A 41 -0.51 8.23 14.02
CA PHE A 41 -0.88 7.48 12.82
C PHE A 41 0.33 7.20 11.93
N ALA A 42 1.31 8.10 11.85
CA ALA A 42 2.56 7.86 11.12
C ALA A 42 3.43 6.79 11.81
N GLU A 43 3.38 6.70 13.14
CA GLU A 43 4.04 5.66 13.92
C GLU A 43 3.27 4.34 13.91
N ALA A 44 1.93 4.38 13.93
CA ALA A 44 1.06 3.21 13.93
C ALA A 44 0.83 2.63 12.53
N MET A 45 0.92 3.44 11.47
CA MET A 45 0.98 2.95 10.11
C MET A 45 2.41 2.47 9.83
N PRO A 46 2.64 1.20 9.51
CA PRO A 46 3.94 0.81 8.96
C PRO A 46 4.12 1.62 7.68
N ALA A 47 5.15 2.49 7.65
CA ALA A 47 5.46 3.43 6.58
C ALA A 47 4.96 2.90 5.25
N ALA A 48 3.86 3.50 4.75
CA ALA A 48 3.39 3.26 3.40
C ALA A 48 4.63 3.34 2.53
N ALA A 49 4.91 2.26 1.81
CA ALA A 49 6.11 2.10 1.02
C ALA A 49 6.42 3.44 0.35
N GLN A 50 7.55 4.06 0.70
CA GLN A 50 7.93 5.33 0.08
C GLN A 50 8.16 5.01 -1.38
N THR A 51 7.10 5.21 -2.16
CA THR A 51 7.14 5.11 -3.60
C THR A 51 7.88 6.34 -4.06
N ASP A 52 9.01 6.15 -4.73
CA ASP A 52 9.70 7.25 -5.39
C ASP A 52 8.76 7.94 -6.38
N ALA A 53 9.07 9.18 -6.78
CA ALA A 53 8.26 9.94 -7.74
C ALA A 53 7.96 9.18 -9.05
N ASP A 54 8.76 8.15 -9.35
CA ASP A 54 8.63 7.26 -10.51
C ASP A 54 7.79 5.99 -10.27
N GLY A 55 7.07 5.87 -9.15
CA GLY A 55 6.22 4.70 -8.91
C GLY A 55 6.97 3.44 -8.45
N ARG A 56 8.25 3.57 -8.08
CA ARG A 56 9.12 2.47 -7.65
C ARG A 56 9.21 2.37 -6.13
N VAL A 57 9.17 1.15 -5.63
CA VAL A 57 9.24 0.81 -4.22
C VAL A 57 10.52 0.00 -3.96
N PRO A 58 11.40 0.46 -3.07
CA PRO A 58 12.56 -0.33 -2.66
C PRO A 58 12.12 -1.56 -1.87
N VAL A 59 12.61 -2.72 -2.28
CA VAL A 59 12.36 -4.02 -1.66
C VAL A 59 13.68 -4.74 -1.40
N TYR A 60 13.67 -5.70 -0.50
CA TYR A 60 14.79 -6.58 -0.23
C TYR A 60 14.33 -8.00 0.06
N ALA A 61 15.20 -8.97 -0.17
CA ALA A 61 15.04 -10.34 0.30
C ALA A 61 16.26 -10.73 1.14
N ILE A 62 16.06 -11.66 2.07
CA ILE A 62 17.16 -12.32 2.78
C ILE A 62 17.08 -13.79 2.43
N TYR A 63 18.08 -14.30 1.72
CA TYR A 63 18.14 -15.69 1.30
C TYR A 63 19.57 -16.21 1.46
N ALA A 64 19.71 -17.42 2.03
CA ALA A 64 21.03 -18.00 2.35
C ALA A 64 21.96 -17.04 3.11
N ALA A 65 21.42 -16.34 4.12
CA ALA A 65 22.12 -15.29 4.90
C ALA A 65 22.64 -14.10 4.09
N THR A 66 22.27 -13.99 2.81
CA THR A 66 22.60 -12.86 1.93
C THR A 66 21.40 -11.95 1.80
N ARG A 67 21.61 -10.65 1.94
CA ARG A 67 20.60 -9.63 1.63
C ARG A 67 20.70 -9.27 0.16
N ILE A 68 19.56 -9.23 -0.51
CA ILE A 68 19.41 -8.87 -1.92
C ILE A 68 18.49 -7.66 -1.98
N ASP A 69 19.02 -6.51 -2.36
CA ASP A 69 18.21 -5.31 -2.57
C ASP A 69 17.67 -5.29 -4.01
N ALA A 70 16.46 -4.77 -4.19
CA ALA A 70 15.80 -4.66 -5.48
C ALA A 70 14.78 -3.50 -5.50
N LEU A 71 14.30 -3.17 -6.69
CA LEU A 71 13.30 -2.12 -6.91
C LEU A 71 12.06 -2.75 -7.54
N TYR A 72 10.90 -2.60 -6.90
CA TYR A 72 9.61 -3.01 -7.42
C TYR A 72 8.89 -1.84 -8.08
N ASP A 73 8.55 -1.95 -9.34
CA ASP A 73 7.72 -0.98 -10.04
C ASP A 73 6.24 -1.31 -9.84
N THR A 74 5.48 -0.41 -9.22
CA THR A 74 4.06 -0.62 -8.92
C THR A 74 3.16 -0.52 -10.17
N THR A 75 3.63 0.14 -11.23
CA THR A 75 2.92 0.32 -12.50
C THR A 75 3.06 -0.91 -13.38
N THR A 76 4.30 -1.36 -13.59
CA THR A 76 4.59 -2.49 -14.48
C THR A 76 4.63 -3.83 -13.75
N GLN A 77 4.60 -3.83 -12.42
CA GLN A 77 4.80 -5.00 -11.56
C GLN A 77 6.14 -5.71 -11.77
N SER A 78 7.11 -5.01 -12.36
CA SER A 78 8.46 -5.51 -12.60
C SER A 78 9.33 -5.38 -11.36
N VAL A 79 10.31 -6.26 -11.21
CA VAL A 79 11.35 -6.17 -10.18
C VAL A 79 12.69 -6.05 -10.86
N THR A 80 13.45 -5.04 -10.48
CA THR A 80 14.82 -4.80 -10.94
C THR A 80 15.78 -5.07 -9.79
N ILE A 81 16.68 -6.03 -9.98
CA ILE A 81 17.76 -6.33 -9.04
C ILE A 81 19.02 -5.65 -9.61
N PRO A 82 19.61 -4.67 -8.91
CA PRO A 82 20.79 -3.94 -9.39
C PRO A 82 22.01 -4.85 -9.49
N GLU A 83 22.95 -4.45 -10.35
CA GLU A 83 24.22 -5.16 -10.54
C GLU A 83 25.00 -5.31 -9.22
N GLY A 84 25.75 -6.40 -9.09
CA GLY A 84 26.45 -6.77 -7.85
C GLY A 84 25.62 -7.59 -6.86
N ASN A 85 24.31 -7.74 -7.10
CA ASN A 85 23.46 -8.66 -6.32
C ASN A 85 23.28 -10.01 -7.03
N PRO A 86 23.13 -11.12 -6.28
CA PRO A 86 22.82 -12.43 -6.84
C PRO A 86 21.48 -12.40 -7.59
N GLY A 87 21.46 -12.83 -8.85
CA GLY A 87 20.26 -12.75 -9.69
C GLY A 87 19.98 -11.34 -10.22
N SER A 88 21.01 -10.51 -10.42
CA SER A 88 20.90 -9.19 -11.04
C SER A 88 20.20 -9.24 -12.40
N GLY A 89 19.31 -8.29 -12.64
CA GLY A 89 18.53 -8.20 -13.87
C GLY A 89 17.15 -7.59 -13.65
N THR A 90 16.42 -7.41 -14.75
CA THR A 90 15.05 -6.89 -14.73
C THR A 90 14.07 -8.00 -15.07
N TYR A 91 13.11 -8.22 -14.18
CA TYR A 91 12.13 -9.30 -14.29
C TYR A 91 10.71 -8.75 -14.35
N LYS A 92 9.90 -9.29 -15.26
CA LYS A 92 8.50 -8.89 -15.45
C LYS A 92 7.56 -9.24 -14.28
N SER A 93 8.07 -9.94 -13.26
CA SER A 93 7.27 -10.28 -12.08
C SER A 93 8.15 -10.54 -10.85
N PRO A 94 7.59 -10.37 -9.63
CA PRO A 94 8.29 -10.68 -8.39
C PRO A 94 8.70 -12.15 -8.28
N SER A 95 7.89 -13.07 -8.82
CA SER A 95 8.19 -14.50 -8.88
C SER A 95 9.38 -14.80 -9.79
N GLY A 96 9.48 -14.12 -10.95
CA GLY A 96 10.62 -14.24 -11.86
C GLY A 96 11.93 -13.81 -11.19
N ALA A 97 11.91 -12.65 -10.52
CA ALA A 97 13.06 -12.16 -9.77
C ALA A 97 13.47 -13.10 -8.63
N SER A 98 12.50 -13.64 -7.88
CA SER A 98 12.79 -14.58 -6.79
C SER A 98 13.47 -15.85 -7.28
N ARG A 99 13.05 -16.36 -8.44
CA ARG A 99 13.66 -17.55 -9.06
C ARG A 99 15.12 -17.30 -9.42
N ALA A 100 15.43 -16.15 -10.03
CA ALA A 100 16.79 -15.80 -10.38
C ALA A 100 17.71 -15.68 -9.16
N VAL A 101 17.22 -15.12 -8.05
CA VAL A 101 17.98 -15.06 -6.79
C VAL A 101 18.24 -16.47 -6.23
N ILE A 102 17.23 -17.35 -6.24
CA ILE A 102 17.36 -18.72 -5.74
C ILE A 102 18.33 -19.51 -6.62
N GLU A 103 18.23 -19.40 -7.95
CA GLU A 103 19.11 -20.06 -8.90
C GLU A 103 20.57 -19.60 -8.75
N ALA A 104 20.79 -18.31 -8.49
CA ALA A 104 22.12 -17.75 -8.27
C ALA A 104 22.76 -18.20 -6.95
N LEU A 105 21.97 -18.40 -5.88
CA LEU A 105 22.49 -18.71 -4.54
C LEU A 105 22.45 -20.20 -4.19
N ARG A 106 21.44 -20.93 -4.67
CA ARG A 106 21.17 -22.34 -4.36
C ARG A 106 20.52 -23.02 -5.58
N PRO A 107 21.30 -23.35 -6.63
CA PRO A 107 20.77 -24.00 -7.84
C PRO A 107 20.17 -25.39 -7.55
N ASP A 108 20.59 -26.04 -6.46
CA ASP A 108 20.14 -27.37 -6.07
C ASP A 108 18.72 -27.40 -5.46
N VAL A 109 18.09 -26.24 -5.24
CA VAL A 109 16.78 -26.15 -4.57
C VAL A 109 15.70 -25.74 -5.55
N LEU A 110 14.64 -26.55 -5.63
CA LEU A 110 13.44 -26.19 -6.40
C LEU A 110 12.76 -24.95 -5.78
N PRO A 111 12.50 -23.89 -6.58
CA PRO A 111 11.90 -22.67 -6.07
C PRO A 111 10.40 -22.86 -5.80
N ILE A 112 10.05 -23.29 -4.59
CA ILE A 112 8.66 -23.55 -4.15
C ILE A 112 7.99 -22.30 -3.53
N ARG A 113 8.72 -21.19 -3.38
CA ARG A 113 8.22 -19.98 -2.68
C ARG A 113 7.46 -19.05 -3.63
N THR A 114 6.32 -18.54 -3.17
CA THR A 114 5.56 -17.49 -3.87
C THR A 114 6.39 -16.19 -3.83
N GLY A 115 6.73 -15.63 -5.00
CA GLY A 115 7.62 -14.46 -5.08
C GLY A 115 7.11 -13.24 -4.30
N TRP A 116 5.80 -13.13 -4.10
CA TRP A 116 5.17 -12.07 -3.31
C TRP A 116 5.46 -12.12 -1.80
N ALA A 117 5.80 -13.31 -1.27
CA ALA A 117 6.21 -13.47 0.13
C ALA A 117 7.74 -13.53 0.29
N PHE A 118 8.48 -13.57 -0.83
CA PHE A 118 9.94 -13.59 -0.85
C PHE A 118 10.52 -12.18 -0.62
N TRP A 119 9.92 -11.19 -1.28
CA TRP A 119 10.33 -9.78 -1.16
C TRP A 119 9.69 -9.11 0.05
N ARG A 120 10.48 -8.29 0.74
CA ARG A 120 10.05 -7.39 1.81
C ARG A 120 10.25 -5.95 1.37
N ILE A 121 9.38 -5.05 1.80
CA ILE A 121 9.50 -3.62 1.53
C ILE A 121 10.59 -3.06 2.44
N THR A 122 11.53 -2.31 1.89
CA THR A 122 12.69 -1.80 2.65
C THR A 122 12.26 -0.86 3.78
N SER A 123 11.25 -0.01 3.54
CA SER A 123 10.77 0.96 4.53
C SER A 123 10.00 0.33 5.70
N SER A 124 9.30 -0.79 5.48
CA SER A 124 8.37 -1.36 6.48
C SER A 124 8.74 -2.77 6.95
N GLY A 125 9.65 -3.45 6.26
CA GLY A 125 9.97 -4.86 6.49
C GLY A 125 8.83 -5.84 6.18
N GLN A 126 7.67 -5.35 5.74
CA GLN A 126 6.50 -6.16 5.41
C GLN A 126 6.69 -6.89 4.08
N ILE A 127 6.02 -8.02 3.89
CA ILE A 127 6.05 -8.74 2.62
C ILE A 127 5.43 -7.91 1.49
N LEU A 128 5.96 -8.01 0.27
CA LEU A 128 5.50 -7.26 -0.91
C LEU A 128 4.01 -7.46 -1.22
N ARG A 129 3.42 -8.59 -0.80
CA ARG A 129 1.98 -8.85 -0.91
C ARG A 129 1.10 -7.75 -0.30
N THR A 130 1.57 -7.00 0.70
CA THR A 130 0.76 -5.97 1.39
C THR A 130 0.41 -4.77 0.51
N ILE A 131 1.23 -4.47 -0.50
CA ILE A 131 1.00 -3.34 -1.42
C ILE A 131 0.45 -3.79 -2.78
N ARG A 132 0.03 -5.06 -2.88
CA ARG A 132 -0.53 -5.58 -4.13
C ARG A 132 -1.78 -4.75 -4.47
N PRO A 133 -1.85 -4.09 -5.64
CA PRO A 133 -3.09 -3.44 -6.05
C PRO A 133 -4.21 -4.50 -6.09
N PRO A 134 -5.42 -4.17 -5.63
CA PRO A 134 -6.53 -5.11 -5.71
C PRO A 134 -6.65 -5.55 -7.16
N SER A 135 -6.59 -6.86 -7.39
CA SER A 135 -6.79 -7.43 -8.72
C SER A 135 -8.06 -6.82 -9.32
N ALA A 136 -8.01 -6.39 -10.58
CA ALA A 136 -9.08 -5.68 -11.28
C ALA A 136 -10.49 -6.33 -11.14
N THR A 137 -10.55 -7.61 -10.78
CA THR A 137 -11.75 -8.34 -10.38
C THR A 137 -12.53 -7.72 -9.19
N ALA A 138 -11.88 -7.01 -8.27
CA ALA A 138 -12.55 -6.37 -7.13
C ALA A 138 -13.27 -5.07 -7.51
N LEU A 139 -12.82 -4.38 -8.56
CA LEU A 139 -13.51 -3.19 -9.06
C LEU A 139 -14.78 -3.54 -9.84
N ALA A 140 -14.82 -4.70 -10.50
CA ALA A 140 -16.02 -5.18 -11.21
C ALA A 140 -17.17 -5.59 -10.26
N ALA A 141 -16.86 -6.06 -9.05
CA ALA A 141 -17.88 -6.48 -8.07
C ALA A 141 -18.62 -5.30 -7.38
N ARG A 142 -18.13 -4.06 -7.51
CA ARG A 142 -18.80 -2.85 -6.99
C ARG A 142 -19.78 -2.22 -7.98
N ALA A 143 -19.87 -2.75 -9.20
CA ALA A 143 -20.76 -2.26 -10.26
C ALA A 143 -21.99 -3.17 -10.47
N VAL A 144 -22.53 -3.77 -9.40
CA VAL A 144 -23.88 -4.35 -9.45
C VAL A 144 -24.87 -3.20 -9.20
N PRO A 145 -25.68 -2.78 -10.18
CA PRO A 145 -26.76 -1.84 -9.93
C PRO A 145 -27.79 -2.48 -8.96
N PRO A 146 -28.43 -1.68 -8.09
CA PRO A 146 -29.47 -2.19 -7.20
C PRO A 146 -30.58 -2.88 -8.00
N PRO A 147 -31.20 -3.96 -7.50
CA PRO A 147 -32.36 -4.53 -8.16
C PRO A 147 -33.48 -3.48 -8.21
N THR A 148 -33.92 -3.17 -9.42
CA THR A 148 -35.07 -2.30 -9.68
C THR A 148 -36.29 -2.86 -8.93
N PRO A 149 -37.06 -2.06 -8.17
CA PRO A 149 -38.30 -2.53 -7.58
C PRO A 149 -39.27 -2.92 -8.70
N GLN A 150 -39.61 -4.21 -8.77
CA GLN A 150 -40.67 -4.69 -9.66
C GLN A 150 -42.00 -4.09 -9.19
N ALA A 151 -42.64 -3.32 -10.07
CA ALA A 151 -44.01 -2.89 -9.91
C ALA A 151 -44.93 -4.13 -9.91
N THR A 152 -45.61 -4.36 -8.79
CA THR A 152 -46.72 -5.29 -8.68
C THR A 152 -47.86 -4.82 -9.59
N SER A 153 -47.98 -5.41 -10.77
CA SER A 153 -49.16 -5.26 -11.62
C SER A 153 -50.29 -6.11 -11.06
N SER A 154 -51.24 -5.45 -10.40
CA SER A 154 -52.56 -6.02 -10.08
C SER A 154 -53.29 -6.37 -11.38
N ALA A 155 -53.54 -7.66 -11.60
CA ALA A 155 -54.57 -8.14 -12.51
C ALA A 155 -55.43 -9.15 -11.74
N ARG A 156 -56.59 -8.70 -11.25
CA ARG A 156 -57.64 -9.58 -10.73
C ARG A 156 -58.86 -9.42 -11.62
N SER A 157 -59.02 -10.37 -12.53
CA SER A 157 -60.21 -10.59 -13.34
C SER A 157 -61.40 -10.99 -12.45
N ARG A 158 -62.57 -10.45 -12.75
CA ARG A 158 -63.87 -11.12 -12.64
C ARG A 158 -64.73 -10.67 -13.81
#